data_AF-A0A8T5GL75-F1
#
_entry.id   AF-A0A8T5GL75-F1
#
_cell.length_a   1.000
_cell.length_b   1.000
_cell.length_c   1.000
_cell.angle_alpha   90.00
_cell.angle_beta   90.00
_cell.angle_gamma   90.00
#
_symmetry.space_group_name_H-M   'P 1'
#
loop_
_entity.id
_entity.type
_entity.pdbx_description
1 polymer ?
#
loop_
_entity_poly.entity_id
_entity_poly.type
_entity_poly.pdbx_seq_one_letter_code
_entity_poly.pdbx_strand_id
1 'polypeptide(L)'
;MVRFRAPRGTLLWVNKPEDLDLELLDGTLHLKKSEGSFWSLLGSLPFLIIGFAVIGGSFIYTAYEAYSQIANDSVCDTRYYEEVELGGGDIYCEDTQWNQINSIDSVEVADQHFKYVTNWGDGNYEVQEFRWSVKNDMLAIGLVESYEGERYYQCSLYKMESSLSQNWTADELTVSGDYWYALPSWCRDGDTSSSNLSYSPAVEPLFGGELLYVVVDAGSHDLHAEKYTENTLEYITIYAPYNAGIIELMFPLIFGLIFGGIFLAVGDNRGMVLTLNGSEQTMRTRKAFGGTRLSGWTWTGIDFSSLKLKQYTKTVKHSSGGGEDGPVQTWTTRHKGIEVIVLDGRKPVEVLFLEHGDQLSMYDSTIERICESLGVEVPEMVRLIEERPAPDISLEKVRLTHFPVREWDSNNDARVLVSWFNNESSRTNNYSLQDALETSGIQRLDSTEDAQHLLDHLVDLLKKEATDVEADELSGHDGIESNETTAEHDGDGQAQASNPFWNDS
;
A
#
# COMPACT_ATOMS: atom_id res chain seq x y z
N MET A 1 2.13 14.88 11.76
CA MET A 1 0.77 14.64 12.30
C MET A 1 -0.18 14.48 11.12
N VAL A 2 -0.69 13.26 10.87
CA VAL A 2 -1.66 13.00 9.79
C VAL A 2 -2.98 13.66 10.19
N ARG A 3 -3.48 14.61 9.39
CA ARG A 3 -4.79 15.24 9.62
C ARG A 3 -5.86 14.39 8.96
N PHE A 4 -6.60 13.62 9.75
CA PHE A 4 -7.81 12.94 9.27
C PHE A 4 -8.84 13.99 8.86
N ARG A 5 -9.46 13.79 7.69
CA ARG A 5 -10.53 14.65 7.17
C ARG A 5 -11.87 13.98 7.38
N ALA A 6 -12.91 14.76 7.62
CA ALA A 6 -14.28 14.26 7.60
C ALA A 6 -14.57 13.56 6.26
N PRO A 7 -15.26 12.41 6.27
CA PRO A 7 -15.68 11.76 5.04
C PRO A 7 -16.53 12.72 4.19
N ARG A 8 -16.40 12.60 2.87
CA ARG A 8 -17.13 13.41 1.89
C ARG A 8 -18.11 12.51 1.13
N GLY A 9 -19.25 13.07 0.76
CA GLY A 9 -20.34 12.35 0.11
C GLY A 9 -21.25 11.64 1.11
N THR A 10 -22.24 10.93 0.57
CA THR A 10 -23.21 10.13 1.33
C THR A 10 -22.55 9.17 2.32
N LEU A 11 -22.90 9.28 3.60
CA LEU A 11 -22.36 8.40 4.65
C LEU A 11 -22.96 6.99 4.61
N LEU A 12 -24.25 6.86 4.26
CA LEU A 12 -24.93 5.57 4.14
C LEU A 12 -25.88 5.57 2.94
N TRP A 13 -25.70 4.58 2.05
CA TRP A 13 -26.53 4.36 0.86
C TRP A 13 -27.47 3.17 1.09
N VAL A 14 -28.76 3.38 0.89
CA VAL A 14 -29.83 2.42 1.17
C VAL A 14 -30.61 2.15 -0.11
N ASN A 15 -30.73 0.86 -0.48
CA ASN A 15 -31.37 0.43 -1.72
C ASN A 15 -32.85 0.08 -1.51
N LYS A 16 -33.18 -0.52 -0.36
CA LYS A 16 -34.56 -0.80 0.06
C LYS A 16 -34.77 -0.40 1.52
N PRO A 17 -36.01 -0.02 1.92
CA PRO A 17 -36.34 0.27 3.31
C PRO A 17 -35.99 -0.87 4.26
N GLU A 18 -36.19 -2.12 3.81
CA GLU A 18 -35.85 -3.34 4.55
C GLU A 18 -34.36 -3.50 4.83
N ASP A 19 -33.50 -2.84 4.04
CA ASP A 19 -32.04 -2.90 4.18
C ASP A 19 -31.53 -1.93 5.26
N LEU A 20 -32.41 -1.12 5.87
CA LEU A 20 -32.08 -0.13 6.88
C LEU A 20 -32.76 -0.48 8.21
N ASP A 21 -31.94 -0.85 9.18
CA ASP A 21 -32.37 -1.05 10.56
C ASP A 21 -32.26 0.27 11.35
N LEU A 22 -33.32 0.57 12.10
CA LEU A 22 -33.51 1.80 12.85
C LEU A 22 -33.77 1.44 14.32
N GLU A 23 -32.78 1.65 15.17
CA GLU A 23 -32.86 1.35 16.61
C GLU A 23 -32.70 2.64 17.42
N LEU A 24 -33.66 2.95 18.30
CA LEU A 24 -33.53 4.05 19.25
C LEU A 24 -33.04 3.51 20.59
N LEU A 25 -31.81 3.87 20.98
CA LEU A 25 -31.15 3.45 22.22
C LEU A 25 -30.74 4.69 23.01
N ASP A 26 -31.24 4.83 24.23
CA ASP A 26 -30.89 5.93 25.15
C ASP A 26 -30.97 7.33 24.51
N GLY A 27 -32.02 7.59 23.73
CA GLY A 27 -32.24 8.88 23.04
C GLY A 27 -31.31 9.11 21.83
N THR A 28 -30.60 8.07 21.39
CA THR A 28 -29.72 8.09 20.24
C THR A 28 -30.27 7.17 19.16
N LEU A 29 -30.41 7.67 17.93
CA LEU A 29 -30.86 6.90 16.78
C LEU A 29 -29.67 6.19 16.12
N HIS A 30 -29.75 4.87 16.03
CA HIS A 30 -28.79 4.01 15.35
C HIS A 30 -29.36 3.57 14.00
N LEU A 31 -28.63 3.90 12.93
CA LEU A 31 -28.92 3.52 11.56
C LEU A 31 -27.87 2.51 11.11
N LYS A 32 -28.31 1.30 10.75
CA LYS A 32 -27.44 0.21 10.35
C LYS A 32 -27.95 -0.43 9.07
N LYS A 33 -27.04 -0.69 8.12
CA LYS A 33 -27.40 -1.48 6.94
C LYS A 33 -27.55 -2.96 7.33
N SER A 34 -28.71 -3.56 7.07
CA SER A 34 -28.98 -4.97 7.33
C SER A 34 -28.46 -5.85 6.18
N GLU A 35 -27.16 -5.79 5.88
CA GLU A 35 -26.55 -6.69 4.91
C GLU A 35 -25.44 -7.51 5.54
N GLY A 36 -25.81 -8.67 6.08
CA GLY A 36 -24.90 -9.80 6.26
C GLY A 36 -24.90 -10.65 5.00
N SER A 37 -24.32 -10.16 3.90
CA SER A 37 -24.16 -11.00 2.70
C SER A 37 -23.08 -12.05 2.97
N PHE A 38 -23.40 -13.34 2.80
CA PHE A 38 -22.42 -14.44 2.86
C PHE A 38 -21.16 -14.16 2.01
N TRP A 39 -21.30 -13.42 0.91
CA TRP A 39 -20.20 -13.01 0.03
C TRP A 39 -19.23 -12.01 0.67
N SER A 40 -19.75 -11.13 1.54
CA SER A 40 -18.92 -10.19 2.28
C SER A 40 -18.04 -10.90 3.32
N LEU A 41 -18.54 -12.00 3.89
CA LEU A 41 -17.79 -12.87 4.80
C LEU A 41 -16.70 -13.65 4.05
N LEU A 42 -17.01 -14.18 2.86
CA LEU A 42 -16.02 -14.83 1.99
C LEU A 42 -14.90 -13.89 1.54
N GLY A 43 -15.22 -12.63 1.21
CA GLY A 43 -14.21 -11.62 0.86
C GLY A 43 -13.29 -11.25 2.01
N SER A 44 -13.79 -11.34 3.25
CA SER A 44 -13.05 -10.97 4.46
C SER A 44 -12.15 -12.08 5.03
N LEU A 45 -12.51 -13.34 4.78
CA LEU A 45 -11.87 -14.51 5.37
C LEU A 45 -10.36 -14.62 5.09
N PRO A 46 -9.86 -14.38 3.85
CA PRO A 46 -8.42 -14.43 3.57
C PRO A 46 -7.62 -13.44 4.41
N PHE A 47 -8.12 -12.20 4.55
CA PHE A 47 -7.46 -11.16 5.32
C PHE A 47 -7.42 -11.49 6.81
N LEU A 48 -8.49 -12.09 7.36
CA LEU A 48 -8.51 -12.54 8.75
C LEU A 48 -7.50 -13.67 8.99
N ILE A 49 -7.48 -14.68 8.11
CA ILE A 49 -6.54 -15.81 8.21
C ILE A 49 -5.10 -15.31 8.15
N ILE A 50 -4.76 -14.45 7.18
CA ILE A 50 -3.42 -13.88 7.04
C ILE A 50 -3.06 -13.05 8.28
N GLY A 51 -3.98 -12.22 8.76
CA GLY A 51 -3.75 -11.38 9.95
C GLY A 51 -3.43 -12.21 11.19
N PHE A 52 -4.20 -13.26 11.47
CA PHE A 52 -3.92 -14.16 12.59
C PHE A 52 -2.64 -14.98 12.38
N ALA A 53 -2.37 -15.46 11.16
CA ALA A 53 -1.17 -16.23 10.86
C ALA A 53 0.10 -15.40 11.06
N VAL A 54 0.11 -14.13 10.63
CA VAL A 54 1.23 -13.22 10.81
C VAL A 54 1.49 -12.96 12.29
N ILE A 55 0.44 -12.63 13.07
CA ILE A 55 0.58 -12.39 14.51
C ILE A 55 1.05 -13.64 15.24
N GLY A 56 0.42 -14.78 14.96
CA GLY A 56 0.75 -16.06 15.60
C GLY A 56 2.17 -16.52 15.26
N GLY A 57 2.57 -16.43 14.00
CA GLY A 57 3.92 -16.77 13.55
C GLY A 57 4.99 -15.91 14.23
N SER A 58 4.77 -14.60 14.31
CA SER A 58 5.69 -13.70 15.02
C SER A 58 5.80 -14.00 16.51
N PHE A 59 4.69 -14.36 17.17
CA PHE A 59 4.71 -14.78 18.57
C PHE A 59 5.50 -16.07 18.78
N ILE A 60 5.24 -17.08 17.93
CA ILE A 60 5.93 -18.38 18.01
C ILE A 60 7.42 -18.20 17.80
N TYR A 61 7.83 -17.45 16.77
CA TYR A 61 9.24 -17.19 16.48
C TYR A 61 9.93 -16.47 17.64
N THR A 62 9.33 -15.38 18.14
CA THR A 62 9.90 -14.60 19.25
C THR A 62 10.04 -15.42 20.52
N ALA A 63 9.03 -16.24 20.85
CA ALA A 63 9.08 -17.12 22.02
C ALA A 63 10.12 -18.23 21.86
N TYR A 64 10.28 -18.77 20.66
CA TYR A 64 11.28 -19.77 20.35
C TYR A 64 12.70 -19.22 20.51
N GLU A 65 13.00 -18.06 19.92
CA GLU A 65 14.31 -17.41 20.03
C GLU A 65 14.61 -16.97 21.48
N ALA A 66 13.60 -16.49 22.22
CA ALA A 66 13.76 -16.17 23.64
C ALA A 66 14.11 -17.42 24.47
N TYR A 67 13.45 -18.55 24.15
CA TYR A 67 13.70 -19.82 24.82
C TYR A 67 15.08 -20.37 24.48
N SER A 68 15.50 -20.33 23.20
CA SER A 68 16.83 -20.82 22.81
C SER A 68 17.95 -20.05 23.49
N GLN A 69 17.83 -18.72 23.62
CA GLN A 69 18.82 -17.90 24.34
C GLN A 69 18.90 -18.20 25.84
N ILE A 70 17.79 -18.61 26.48
CA ILE A 70 17.77 -18.93 27.92
C ILE A 70 18.19 -20.38 28.18
N ALA A 71 17.87 -21.29 27.27
CA ALA A 71 18.12 -22.72 27.43
C ALA A 71 19.55 -23.12 27.06
N ASN A 72 20.26 -22.29 26.31
CA ASN A 72 21.63 -22.55 25.87
C ASN A 72 22.59 -21.62 26.64
N ASP A 73 23.51 -22.19 27.42
CA ASP A 73 24.53 -21.44 28.16
C ASP A 73 25.66 -20.92 27.24
N SER A 74 25.55 -21.14 25.92
CA SER A 74 26.53 -20.70 24.92
C SER A 74 26.39 -19.21 24.62
N VAL A 75 27.52 -18.53 24.43
CA VAL A 75 27.56 -17.13 23.95
C VAL A 75 27.37 -17.02 22.44
N CYS A 76 27.38 -18.14 21.74
CA CYS A 76 27.23 -18.26 20.30
C CYS A 76 25.88 -18.86 19.91
N ASP A 77 25.37 -18.51 18.73
CA ASP A 77 24.25 -19.27 18.15
C ASP A 77 24.78 -20.62 17.66
N THR A 78 24.66 -21.63 18.52
CA THR A 78 25.15 -23.00 18.27
C THR A 78 24.48 -23.69 17.07
N ARG A 79 23.50 -23.06 16.40
CA ARG A 79 22.97 -23.54 15.11
C ARG A 79 23.95 -23.31 13.96
N TYR A 80 24.76 -22.26 14.06
CA TYR A 80 25.62 -21.78 12.98
C TYR A 80 27.10 -21.73 13.37
N TYR A 81 27.41 -21.57 14.66
CA TYR A 81 28.76 -21.29 15.13
C TYR A 81 29.23 -22.29 16.19
N GLU A 82 30.55 -22.46 16.26
CA GLU A 82 31.24 -23.18 17.34
C GLU A 82 31.98 -22.19 18.26
N GLU A 83 32.04 -22.49 19.55
CA GLU A 83 32.76 -21.65 20.52
C GLU A 83 34.26 -21.90 20.44
N VAL A 84 35.03 -20.82 20.33
CA VAL A 84 36.49 -20.83 20.35
C VAL A 84 36.99 -19.90 21.45
N GLU A 85 37.83 -20.42 22.32
CA GLU A 85 38.48 -19.66 23.40
C GLU A 85 39.82 -19.11 22.89
N LEU A 86 40.00 -17.79 22.96
CA LEU A 86 41.27 -17.14 22.65
C LEU A 86 42.26 -17.26 23.83
N GLY A 87 43.53 -16.91 23.61
CA GLY A 87 44.57 -17.01 24.65
C GLY A 87 44.22 -16.28 25.97
N GLY A 88 43.55 -15.12 25.89
CA GLY A 88 43.10 -14.35 27.05
C GLY A 88 41.90 -14.91 27.81
N GLY A 89 41.26 -15.99 27.31
CA GLY A 89 40.05 -16.59 27.88
C GLY A 89 38.74 -16.00 27.36
N ASP A 90 38.79 -15.08 26.39
CA ASP A 90 37.60 -14.56 25.72
C ASP A 90 37.02 -15.61 24.77
N ILE A 91 35.70 -15.78 24.78
CA ILE A 91 35.00 -16.74 23.92
C ILE A 91 34.45 -16.02 22.69
N TYR A 92 34.73 -16.59 21.53
CA TYR A 92 34.30 -16.13 20.22
C TYR A 92 33.54 -17.23 19.47
N CYS A 93 32.88 -16.86 18.36
CA CYS A 93 32.03 -17.73 17.57
C CYS A 93 32.63 -17.99 16.18
N GLU A 94 33.21 -19.17 15.95
CA GLU A 94 33.74 -19.57 14.64
C GLU A 94 32.63 -20.08 13.71
N ASP A 95 32.64 -19.61 12.47
CA ASP A 95 31.73 -20.07 11.41
C ASP A 95 32.31 -21.25 10.63
N THR A 96 32.16 -22.45 11.19
CA THR A 96 32.65 -23.67 10.55
C THR A 96 31.85 -24.08 9.31
N GLN A 97 30.64 -23.52 9.11
CA GLN A 97 29.77 -23.86 7.97
C GLN A 97 30.14 -23.08 6.70
N TRP A 98 30.64 -21.85 6.83
CA TRP A 98 30.95 -20.96 5.71
C TRP A 98 32.44 -20.68 5.51
N ASN A 99 33.33 -21.32 6.29
CA ASN A 99 34.77 -21.28 6.04
C ASN A 99 35.08 -21.64 4.58
N GLN A 100 35.82 -20.76 3.90
CA GLN A 100 36.18 -20.97 2.49
C GLN A 100 37.47 -21.79 2.42
N ILE A 101 37.39 -22.97 1.80
CA ILE A 101 38.52 -23.87 1.62
C ILE A 101 38.84 -23.93 0.12
N ASN A 102 39.97 -23.36 -0.26
CA ASN A 102 40.46 -23.38 -1.63
C ASN A 102 41.50 -24.48 -1.79
N SER A 103 41.33 -25.34 -2.80
CA SER A 103 42.31 -26.37 -3.14
C SER A 103 43.56 -25.76 -3.77
N ILE A 104 44.72 -26.19 -3.29
CA ILE A 104 46.04 -25.89 -3.84
C ILE A 104 46.62 -27.16 -4.46
N ASP A 105 46.98 -27.10 -5.74
CA ASP A 105 47.56 -28.22 -6.47
C ASP A 105 49.08 -28.33 -6.28
N SER A 106 49.75 -27.18 -6.15
CA SER A 106 51.18 -27.12 -5.88
C SER A 106 51.56 -25.80 -5.23
N VAL A 107 52.61 -25.84 -4.40
CA VAL A 107 53.25 -24.67 -3.81
C VAL A 107 54.72 -24.69 -4.18
N GLU A 108 55.21 -23.56 -4.67
CA GLU A 108 56.62 -23.33 -4.97
C GLU A 108 57.12 -22.11 -4.20
N VAL A 109 58.35 -22.19 -3.67
CA VAL A 109 58.96 -21.14 -2.84
C VAL A 109 60.30 -20.70 -3.44
N ALA A 110 60.61 -19.42 -3.29
CA ALA A 110 61.87 -18.80 -3.68
C ALA A 110 62.15 -17.59 -2.78
N ASP A 111 63.28 -17.52 -2.07
CA ASP A 111 63.64 -16.42 -1.17
C ASP A 111 62.43 -15.82 -0.41
N GLN A 112 62.06 -14.56 -0.72
CA GLN A 112 60.92 -13.83 -0.13
C GLN A 112 59.62 -13.92 -0.96
N HIS A 113 59.48 -14.97 -1.76
CA HIS A 113 58.35 -15.19 -2.66
C HIS A 113 57.84 -16.62 -2.58
N PHE A 114 56.56 -16.78 -2.87
CA PHE A 114 55.96 -18.08 -3.10
C PHE A 114 54.92 -17.98 -4.21
N LYS A 115 54.63 -19.12 -4.83
CA LYS A 115 53.57 -19.29 -5.81
C LYS A 115 52.75 -20.48 -5.39
N TYR A 116 51.44 -20.40 -5.61
CA TYR A 116 50.61 -21.58 -5.59
C TYR A 116 49.72 -21.63 -6.82
N VAL A 117 49.31 -22.85 -7.16
CA VAL A 117 48.34 -23.11 -8.22
C VAL A 117 47.00 -23.46 -7.59
N THR A 118 46.00 -22.64 -7.82
CA THR A 118 44.61 -22.94 -7.42
C THR A 118 43.82 -23.52 -8.57
N ASN A 119 42.90 -24.43 -8.23
CA ASN A 119 41.95 -25.01 -9.15
C ASN A 119 40.54 -24.54 -8.81
N TRP A 120 39.94 -23.78 -9.71
CA TRP A 120 38.60 -23.20 -9.52
C TRP A 120 37.45 -24.18 -9.85
N GLY A 121 37.75 -25.45 -10.10
CA GLY A 121 36.77 -26.53 -10.29
C GLY A 121 36.14 -26.61 -11.69
N ASP A 122 36.39 -25.63 -12.55
CA ASP A 122 35.98 -25.57 -13.95
C ASP A 122 37.10 -25.99 -14.94
N GLY A 123 38.24 -26.44 -14.40
CA GLY A 123 39.44 -26.77 -15.17
C GLY A 123 40.34 -25.58 -15.47
N ASN A 124 40.03 -24.39 -14.94
CA ASN A 124 40.95 -23.25 -14.95
C ASN A 124 41.91 -23.35 -13.76
N TYR A 125 43.19 -23.28 -14.09
CA TYR A 125 44.28 -23.21 -13.14
C TYR A 125 44.80 -21.78 -13.12
N GLU A 126 44.88 -21.19 -11.93
CA GLU A 126 45.45 -19.86 -11.74
C GLU A 126 46.74 -19.98 -10.94
N VAL A 127 47.80 -19.37 -11.45
CA VAL A 127 49.07 -19.25 -10.72
C VAL A 127 49.04 -17.90 -10.02
N GLN A 128 48.98 -17.92 -8.69
CA GLN A 128 49.05 -16.71 -7.88
C GLN A 128 50.47 -16.57 -7.32
N GLU A 129 51.10 -15.42 -7.57
CA GLU A 129 52.45 -15.10 -7.12
C GLU A 129 52.39 -14.12 -5.95
N PHE A 130 53.17 -14.39 -4.91
CA PHE A 130 53.19 -13.63 -3.69
C PHE A 130 54.60 -13.23 -3.32
N ARG A 131 54.71 -12.07 -2.69
CA ARG A 131 55.90 -11.64 -1.97
C ARG A 131 55.58 -11.55 -0.49
N TRP A 132 56.51 -11.93 0.37
CA TRP A 132 56.33 -11.85 1.81
C TRP A 132 57.56 -11.33 2.54
N SER A 133 57.35 -10.75 3.71
CA SER A 133 58.44 -10.36 4.61
C SER A 133 57.94 -10.26 6.05
N VAL A 134 58.80 -10.59 7.01
CA VAL A 134 58.52 -10.42 8.44
C VAL A 134 59.25 -9.20 8.98
N LYS A 135 58.55 -8.33 9.71
CA LYS A 135 59.13 -7.17 10.38
C LYS A 135 58.35 -6.87 11.67
N ASN A 136 59.05 -6.72 12.79
CA ASN A 136 58.43 -6.47 14.11
C ASN A 136 57.32 -7.47 14.44
N ASP A 137 57.61 -8.77 14.22
CA ASP A 137 56.68 -9.88 14.48
C ASP A 137 55.36 -9.85 13.67
N MET A 138 55.29 -8.98 12.66
CA MET A 138 54.21 -8.94 11.67
C MET A 138 54.70 -9.55 10.35
N LEU A 139 53.91 -10.46 9.82
CA LEU A 139 54.07 -11.05 8.50
C LEU A 139 53.28 -10.22 7.49
N ALA A 140 53.96 -9.65 6.50
CA ALA A 140 53.30 -9.03 5.36
C ALA A 140 53.31 -10.01 4.20
N ILE A 141 52.15 -10.24 3.58
CA ILE A 141 51.99 -11.02 2.36
C ILE A 141 51.36 -10.12 1.31
N GLY A 142 51.93 -10.06 0.11
CA GLY A 142 51.45 -9.27 -1.01
C GLY A 142 51.19 -10.13 -2.22
N LEU A 143 49.93 -10.21 -2.66
CA LEU A 143 49.54 -10.82 -3.93
C LEU A 143 49.98 -9.92 -5.08
N VAL A 144 50.60 -10.49 -6.11
CA VAL A 144 50.92 -9.74 -7.33
C VAL A 144 49.68 -9.63 -8.22
N GLU A 145 49.14 -8.42 -8.33
CA GLU A 145 48.04 -8.11 -9.23
C GLU A 145 48.49 -7.27 -10.42
N SER A 146 47.66 -7.24 -11.47
CA SER A 146 47.87 -6.40 -12.65
C SER A 146 46.59 -5.65 -12.97
N TYR A 147 46.63 -4.32 -12.89
CA TYR A 147 45.52 -3.44 -13.26
C TYR A 147 45.98 -2.44 -14.32
N GLU A 148 45.23 -2.35 -15.43
CA GLU A 148 45.55 -1.47 -16.57
C GLU A 148 46.99 -1.60 -17.13
N GLY A 149 47.63 -2.76 -16.93
CA GLY A 149 49.00 -3.04 -17.40
C GLY A 149 50.10 -2.65 -16.41
N GLU A 150 49.76 -2.09 -15.25
CA GLU A 150 50.67 -1.88 -14.12
C GLU A 150 50.55 -3.03 -13.11
N ARG A 151 51.70 -3.55 -12.68
CA ARG A 151 51.78 -4.60 -11.66
C ARG A 151 52.07 -4.00 -10.29
N TYR A 152 51.29 -4.38 -9.28
CA TYR A 152 51.47 -3.95 -7.89
C TYR A 152 51.25 -5.11 -6.93
N TYR A 153 51.63 -4.91 -5.67
CA TYR A 153 51.36 -5.86 -4.60
C TYR A 153 50.11 -5.43 -3.82
N GLN A 154 49.09 -6.27 -3.79
CA GLN A 154 47.98 -6.14 -2.85
C GLN A 154 48.39 -6.79 -1.52
N CYS A 155 48.75 -5.96 -0.54
CA CYS A 155 49.32 -6.43 0.72
C CYS A 155 48.32 -6.52 1.87
N SER A 156 48.46 -7.58 2.66
CA SER A 156 47.81 -7.79 3.95
C SER A 156 48.86 -8.04 5.04
N LEU A 157 48.54 -7.64 6.27
CA LEU A 157 49.35 -7.90 7.46
C LEU A 157 48.74 -9.02 8.28
N TYR A 158 49.60 -9.85 8.83
CA TYR A 158 49.23 -11.00 9.64
C TYR A 158 50.11 -11.09 10.89
N LYS A 159 49.57 -11.67 11.96
CA LYS A 159 50.34 -12.25 13.04
C LYS A 159 50.24 -13.77 12.99
N MET A 160 51.39 -14.41 13.07
CA MET A 160 51.49 -15.85 13.24
C MET A 160 51.00 -16.22 14.63
N GLU A 161 50.25 -17.31 14.75
CA GLU A 161 49.76 -17.81 16.05
C GLU A 161 50.89 -17.97 17.07
N SER A 162 52.04 -18.48 16.64
CA SER A 162 53.22 -18.64 17.49
C SER A 162 53.86 -17.32 17.95
N SER A 163 53.55 -16.18 17.33
CA SER A 163 54.05 -14.85 17.74
C SER A 163 53.14 -14.12 18.72
N LEU A 164 51.94 -14.65 18.98
CA LEU A 164 50.99 -14.09 19.94
C LEU A 164 51.40 -14.39 21.39
N SER A 165 51.05 -13.49 22.30
CA SER A 165 51.28 -13.72 23.72
C SER A 165 50.38 -14.85 24.23
N GLN A 166 50.75 -15.51 25.34
CA GLN A 166 49.95 -16.61 25.88
C GLN A 166 48.51 -16.19 26.25
N ASN A 167 48.32 -14.93 26.64
CA ASN A 167 47.02 -14.37 27.04
C ASN A 167 46.58 -13.25 26.08
N TRP A 168 46.79 -13.46 24.78
CA TRP A 168 46.48 -12.47 23.76
C TRP A 168 44.98 -12.19 23.66
N THR A 169 44.65 -10.96 23.28
CA THR A 169 43.29 -10.50 22.97
C THR A 169 43.25 -9.93 21.55
N ALA A 170 42.05 -9.69 21.01
CA ALA A 170 41.86 -9.08 19.70
C ALA A 170 42.66 -7.78 19.50
N ASP A 171 42.95 -7.04 20.58
CA ASP A 171 43.77 -5.82 20.54
C ASP A 171 45.19 -6.07 19.98
N GLU A 172 45.76 -7.25 20.21
CA GLU A 172 47.08 -7.61 19.68
C GLU A 172 47.09 -7.78 18.15
N LEU A 173 45.92 -7.90 17.53
CA LEU A 173 45.70 -7.97 16.08
C LEU A 173 45.32 -6.61 15.48
N THR A 174 45.46 -5.53 16.26
CA THR A 174 45.21 -4.16 15.78
C THR A 174 46.49 -3.35 15.72
N VAL A 175 46.60 -2.46 14.72
CA VAL A 175 47.69 -1.48 14.66
C VAL A 175 47.21 -0.16 15.25
N SER A 176 47.93 0.36 16.24
CA SER A 176 47.69 1.71 16.75
C SER A 176 48.26 2.75 15.77
N GLY A 177 47.44 3.24 14.85
CA GLY A 177 47.84 4.24 13.86
C GLY A 177 47.22 3.98 12.49
N ASP A 178 47.85 4.49 11.44
CA ASP A 178 47.42 4.26 10.07
C ASP A 178 48.07 2.97 9.54
N TYR A 179 47.25 1.94 9.31
CA TYR A 179 47.62 0.62 8.78
C TYR A 179 48.55 0.70 7.56
N TRP A 180 48.37 1.72 6.70
CA TRP A 180 49.22 1.90 5.51
C TRP A 180 50.69 2.17 5.84
N TYR A 181 51.00 2.71 7.01
CA TYR A 181 52.39 2.93 7.43
C TYR A 181 53.02 1.71 8.12
N ALA A 182 52.21 0.75 8.57
CA ALA A 182 52.69 -0.52 9.11
C ALA A 182 53.15 -1.47 7.99
N LEU A 183 52.59 -1.32 6.78
CA LEU A 183 53.00 -2.09 5.61
C LEU A 183 54.46 -1.83 5.20
N PRO A 184 55.19 -2.85 4.72
CA PRO A 184 56.51 -2.68 4.13
C PRO A 184 56.52 -1.69 2.96
N SER A 185 57.65 -1.01 2.73
CA SER A 185 57.75 -0.03 1.63
C SER A 185 57.48 -0.65 0.26
N TRP A 186 57.89 -1.91 0.05
CA TRP A 186 57.70 -2.60 -1.23
C TRP A 186 56.23 -2.82 -1.60
N CYS A 187 55.28 -2.78 -0.64
CA CYS A 187 53.86 -2.77 -0.94
C CYS A 187 53.40 -1.51 -1.70
N ARG A 188 54.22 -0.45 -1.69
CA ARG A 188 53.95 0.83 -2.38
C ARG A 188 54.78 1.02 -3.65
N ASP A 189 55.90 0.31 -3.77
CA ASP A 189 56.95 0.63 -4.75
C ASP A 189 56.77 -0.08 -6.12
N GLY A 190 55.60 -0.68 -6.38
CA GLY A 190 55.32 -1.47 -7.58
C GLY A 190 56.01 -2.85 -7.59
N ASP A 191 55.55 -3.76 -8.45
CA ASP A 191 56.16 -5.10 -8.52
C ASP A 191 57.62 -5.03 -9.02
N THR A 192 58.57 -5.47 -8.19
CA THR A 192 59.95 -5.67 -8.62
C THR A 192 60.06 -7.02 -9.30
N SER A 193 60.19 -7.00 -10.65
CA SER A 193 60.29 -8.16 -11.53
C SER A 193 60.84 -9.45 -10.88
N SER A 194 59.97 -10.44 -10.74
CA SER A 194 60.27 -11.81 -10.29
C SER A 194 61.02 -12.68 -11.32
N SER A 195 61.42 -12.09 -12.47
CA SER A 195 62.00 -12.81 -13.63
C SER A 195 63.33 -13.52 -13.37
N ASN A 196 64.02 -13.21 -12.26
CA ASN A 196 65.30 -13.80 -11.88
C ASN A 196 65.20 -14.77 -10.68
N LEU A 197 63.99 -15.09 -10.20
CA LEU A 197 63.79 -16.00 -9.07
C LEU A 197 63.76 -17.46 -9.53
N SER A 198 64.49 -18.33 -8.82
CA SER A 198 64.45 -19.77 -9.03
C SER A 198 63.53 -20.41 -8.00
N TYR A 199 62.34 -20.82 -8.45
CA TYR A 199 61.35 -21.49 -7.62
C TYR A 199 61.67 -22.98 -7.44
N SER A 200 61.32 -23.51 -6.27
CA SER A 200 61.42 -24.93 -5.94
C SER A 200 60.18 -25.38 -5.17
N PRO A 201 59.74 -26.64 -5.28
CA PRO A 201 58.57 -27.13 -4.54
C PRO A 201 58.74 -26.94 -3.03
N ALA A 202 57.67 -26.50 -2.35
CA ALA A 202 57.65 -26.43 -0.90
C ALA A 202 57.75 -27.84 -0.29
N VAL A 203 58.53 -27.98 0.78
CA VAL A 203 58.72 -29.26 1.51
C VAL A 203 57.81 -29.35 2.74
N GLU A 204 57.37 -28.20 3.24
CA GLU A 204 56.47 -28.04 4.38
C GLU A 204 55.39 -27.01 4.02
N PRO A 205 54.22 -27.01 4.69
CA PRO A 205 53.22 -25.98 4.51
C PRO A 205 53.80 -24.58 4.73
N LEU A 206 53.29 -23.59 3.97
CA LEU A 206 53.74 -22.21 4.11
C LEU A 206 53.54 -21.75 5.56
N PHE A 207 54.55 -21.05 6.09
CA PHE A 207 54.55 -20.52 7.46
C PHE A 207 54.32 -21.61 8.52
N GLY A 208 54.78 -22.85 8.26
CA GLY A 208 54.66 -23.96 9.22
C GLY A 208 53.23 -24.50 9.38
N GLY A 209 52.27 -24.01 8.60
CA GLY A 209 50.85 -24.40 8.68
C GLY A 209 50.13 -23.91 9.94
N GLU A 210 50.67 -22.89 10.60
CA GLU A 210 50.01 -22.21 11.72
C GLU A 210 48.91 -21.25 11.26
N LEU A 211 48.05 -20.82 12.19
CA LEU A 211 47.05 -19.79 11.90
C LEU A 211 47.72 -18.43 11.71
N LEU A 212 47.37 -17.76 10.61
CA LEU A 212 47.79 -16.40 10.31
C LEU A 212 46.61 -15.47 10.57
N TYR A 213 46.59 -14.83 11.72
CA TYR A 213 45.54 -13.87 12.08
C TYR A 213 45.74 -12.57 11.33
N VAL A 214 44.73 -12.13 10.58
CA VAL A 214 44.73 -10.87 9.85
C VAL A 214 44.79 -9.72 10.85
N VAL A 215 45.72 -8.81 10.62
CA VAL A 215 45.84 -7.57 11.37
C VAL A 215 44.97 -6.50 10.70
N VAL A 216 44.18 -5.79 11.48
CA VAL A 216 43.19 -4.82 10.99
C VAL A 216 43.36 -3.45 11.65
N ASP A 217 42.72 -2.42 11.08
CA ASP A 217 42.58 -1.13 11.72
C ASP A 217 41.74 -1.24 13.01
N ALA A 218 42.03 -0.38 13.98
CA ALA A 218 41.32 -0.38 15.25
C ALA A 218 39.80 -0.20 15.08
N GLY A 219 39.01 -1.07 15.70
CA GLY A 219 37.54 -1.00 15.72
C GLY A 219 36.81 -2.22 15.14
N SER A 220 37.52 -3.13 14.45
CA SER A 220 36.96 -4.46 14.15
C SER A 220 37.00 -5.32 15.41
N HIS A 221 35.89 -5.98 15.71
CA HIS A 221 35.81 -6.96 16.80
C HIS A 221 35.88 -8.39 16.28
N ASP A 222 35.56 -8.61 15.00
CA ASP A 222 35.65 -9.92 14.35
C ASP A 222 37.08 -10.19 13.91
N LEU A 223 37.49 -11.45 13.99
CA LEU A 223 38.81 -11.92 13.62
C LEU A 223 38.72 -12.73 12.33
N HIS A 224 39.74 -12.55 11.50
CA HIS A 224 39.94 -13.35 10.30
C HIS A 224 41.29 -14.03 10.40
N ALA A 225 41.37 -15.27 9.97
CA ALA A 225 42.61 -16.01 9.93
C ALA A 225 42.73 -16.80 8.62
N GLU A 226 43.97 -17.03 8.21
CA GLU A 226 44.31 -17.87 7.07
C GLU A 226 45.18 -19.02 7.52
N LYS A 227 44.99 -20.20 6.91
CA LYS A 227 45.83 -21.36 7.16
C LYS A 227 46.22 -22.02 5.85
N TYR A 228 47.52 -22.14 5.63
CA TYR A 228 48.08 -22.85 4.49
C TYR A 228 48.42 -24.28 4.90
N THR A 229 47.79 -25.27 4.27
CA THR A 229 48.14 -26.69 4.40
C THR A 229 48.96 -27.14 3.19
N GLU A 230 49.27 -28.43 3.10
CA GLU A 230 49.94 -28.99 1.92
C GLU A 230 49.10 -28.78 0.64
N ASN A 231 47.77 -28.85 0.76
CA ASN A 231 46.85 -28.94 -0.38
C ASN A 231 45.66 -27.95 -0.30
N THR A 232 45.58 -27.11 0.74
CA THR A 232 44.45 -26.19 0.92
C THR A 232 44.92 -24.84 1.48
N LEU A 233 44.18 -23.79 1.11
CA LEU A 233 44.15 -22.51 1.80
C LEU A 233 42.77 -22.36 2.44
N GLU A 234 42.76 -22.23 3.76
CA GLU A 234 41.54 -22.09 4.56
C GLU A 234 41.42 -20.64 5.04
N TYR A 235 40.28 -20.02 4.74
CA TYR A 235 39.88 -18.72 5.29
C TYR A 235 38.90 -18.96 6.43
N ILE A 236 39.28 -18.52 7.61
CA ILE A 236 38.57 -18.75 8.88
C ILE A 236 38.04 -17.42 9.39
N THR A 237 36.76 -17.39 9.75
CA THR A 237 36.12 -16.19 10.34
C THR A 237 35.60 -16.50 11.74
N ILE A 238 35.98 -15.65 12.69
CA ILE A 238 35.71 -15.81 14.11
C ILE A 238 35.02 -14.53 14.59
N TYR A 239 33.72 -14.61 14.86
CA TYR A 239 32.89 -13.48 15.22
C TYR A 239 32.94 -13.20 16.72
N ALA A 240 32.93 -11.92 17.08
CA ALA A 240 32.70 -11.55 18.46
C ALA A 240 31.28 -12.00 18.89
N PRO A 241 31.10 -12.46 20.15
CA PRO A 241 29.81 -12.96 20.60
C PRO A 241 28.75 -11.86 20.50
N TYR A 242 27.72 -12.13 19.69
CA TYR A 242 26.66 -11.17 19.43
C TYR A 242 25.54 -11.32 20.46
N ASN A 243 25.40 -10.35 21.36
CA ASN A 243 24.23 -10.27 22.21
C ASN A 243 23.13 -9.51 21.48
N ALA A 244 22.25 -10.25 20.79
CA ALA A 244 21.04 -9.69 20.19
C ALA A 244 20.19 -9.08 21.31
N GLY A 245 20.26 -7.76 21.46
CA GLY A 245 19.53 -7.05 22.51
C GLY A 245 18.03 -7.35 22.43
N ILE A 246 17.32 -7.17 23.55
CA ILE A 246 15.86 -7.44 23.65
C ILE A 246 15.04 -6.78 22.52
N ILE A 247 15.51 -5.64 21.99
CA ILE A 247 14.87 -4.93 20.89
C ILE A 247 14.87 -5.75 19.60
N GLU A 248 15.96 -6.47 19.30
CA GLU A 248 16.05 -7.31 18.10
C GLU A 248 15.15 -8.53 18.17
N LEU A 249 15.09 -9.14 19.34
CA LEU A 249 14.17 -10.22 19.63
C LEU A 249 12.70 -9.76 19.47
N MET A 250 12.39 -8.51 19.84
CA MET A 250 11.03 -7.96 19.78
C MET A 250 10.63 -7.47 18.38
N PHE A 251 11.58 -7.20 17.47
CA PHE A 251 11.27 -6.65 16.14
C PHE A 251 10.24 -7.48 15.36
N PRO A 252 10.40 -8.81 15.20
CA PRO A 252 9.44 -9.65 14.49
C PRO A 252 8.03 -9.60 15.11
N LEU A 253 7.93 -9.48 16.43
CA LEU A 253 6.67 -9.34 17.15
C LEU A 253 5.99 -8.00 16.83
N ILE A 254 6.74 -6.90 16.91
CA ILE A 254 6.21 -5.55 16.65
C ILE A 254 5.69 -5.46 15.22
N PHE A 255 6.47 -5.93 14.24
CA PHE A 255 6.04 -5.95 12.84
C PHE A 255 4.86 -6.89 12.61
N GLY A 256 4.87 -8.06 13.23
CA GLY A 256 3.76 -9.01 13.16
C GLY A 256 2.44 -8.41 13.67
N LEU A 257 2.49 -7.69 14.79
CA LEU A 257 1.32 -7.00 15.35
C LEU A 257 0.83 -5.87 14.45
N ILE A 258 1.73 -5.07 13.87
CA ILE A 258 1.36 -3.96 12.98
C ILE A 258 0.72 -4.51 11.71
N PHE A 259 1.43 -5.38 10.97
CA PHE A 259 0.95 -5.90 9.69
C PHE A 259 -0.26 -6.81 9.86
N GLY A 260 -0.21 -7.71 10.84
CA GLY A 260 -1.36 -8.55 11.16
C GLY A 260 -2.57 -7.73 11.58
N GLY A 261 -2.37 -6.65 12.35
CA GLY A 261 -3.43 -5.70 12.70
C GLY A 261 -4.04 -5.01 11.47
N ILE A 262 -3.23 -4.64 10.47
CA ILE A 262 -3.71 -4.08 9.21
C ILE A 262 -4.58 -5.11 8.46
N PHE A 263 -4.11 -6.35 8.32
CA PHE A 263 -4.87 -7.42 7.67
C PHE A 263 -6.19 -7.70 8.39
N LEU A 264 -6.18 -7.75 9.72
CA LEU A 264 -7.40 -7.87 10.51
C LEU A 264 -8.35 -6.68 10.32
N ALA A 265 -7.82 -5.45 10.20
CA ALA A 265 -8.63 -4.26 9.97
C ALA A 265 -9.25 -4.20 8.56
N VAL A 266 -8.54 -4.70 7.55
CA VAL A 266 -9.05 -4.85 6.17
C VAL A 266 -10.08 -5.97 6.09
N GLY A 267 -9.81 -7.10 6.74
CA GLY A 267 -10.74 -8.22 6.88
C GLY A 267 -11.92 -7.95 7.82
N ASP A 268 -11.95 -6.79 8.47
CA ASP A 268 -13.09 -6.42 9.31
C ASP A 268 -14.26 -5.95 8.45
N ASN A 269 -15.13 -6.88 8.11
CA ASN A 269 -16.32 -6.67 7.29
C ASN A 269 -17.57 -6.26 8.11
N ARG A 270 -17.39 -5.80 9.35
CA ARG A 270 -18.51 -5.25 10.13
C ARG A 270 -18.99 -3.96 9.46
N GLY A 271 -20.30 -3.89 9.19
CA GLY A 271 -20.93 -2.72 8.59
C GLY A 271 -20.76 -1.45 9.41
N MET A 272 -20.78 -0.29 8.73
CA MET A 272 -20.80 1.01 9.39
C MET A 272 -22.17 1.27 10.02
N VAL A 273 -22.17 1.74 11.25
CA VAL A 273 -23.32 2.25 11.97
C VAL A 273 -23.21 3.77 11.98
N LEU A 274 -24.27 4.41 11.52
CA LEU A 274 -24.46 5.85 11.66
C LEU A 274 -25.32 6.09 12.90
N THR A 275 -24.87 6.98 13.76
CA THR A 275 -25.49 7.26 15.04
C THR A 275 -25.79 8.74 15.11
N LEU A 276 -27.06 9.10 15.34
CA LEU A 276 -27.55 10.47 15.42
C LEU A 276 -28.11 10.73 16.82
N ASN A 277 -27.60 11.74 17.53
CA ASN A 277 -28.10 12.14 18.83
C ASN A 277 -28.56 13.60 18.77
N GLY A 278 -29.88 13.80 18.76
CA GLY A 278 -30.49 15.13 18.72
C GLY A 278 -30.18 15.98 19.95
N SER A 279 -30.17 15.37 21.15
CA SER A 279 -29.94 16.07 22.42
C SER A 279 -28.51 16.57 22.59
N GLU A 280 -27.52 15.78 22.18
CA GLU A 280 -26.10 16.14 22.21
C GLU A 280 -25.67 16.91 20.95
N GLN A 281 -26.55 17.05 19.95
CA GLN A 281 -26.22 17.60 18.63
C GLN A 281 -24.98 16.93 18.01
N THR A 282 -24.89 15.59 18.12
CA THR A 282 -23.76 14.83 17.57
C THR A 282 -24.19 13.80 16.54
N MET A 283 -23.34 13.61 15.54
CA MET A 283 -23.45 12.56 14.54
C MET A 283 -22.15 11.75 14.53
N ARG A 284 -22.24 10.43 14.44
CA ARG A 284 -21.06 9.54 14.45
C ARG A 284 -21.21 8.46 13.41
N THR A 285 -20.14 8.17 12.68
CA THR A 285 -20.06 7.00 11.79
C THR A 285 -18.93 6.09 12.29
N ARG A 286 -19.22 4.82 12.60
CA ARG A 286 -18.23 3.84 13.09
C ARG A 286 -18.61 2.42 12.66
N LYS A 287 -17.63 1.51 12.56
CA LYS A 287 -17.92 0.07 12.43
C LYS A 287 -18.72 -0.45 13.63
N ALA A 288 -19.68 -1.33 13.39
CA ALA A 288 -20.48 -1.98 14.43
C ALA A 288 -19.57 -2.73 15.42
N PHE A 289 -19.62 -2.36 16.70
CA PHE A 289 -18.88 -2.95 17.83
C PHE A 289 -17.34 -2.71 17.83
N GLY A 290 -16.82 -1.99 18.82
CA GLY A 290 -15.36 -1.89 19.07
C GLY A 290 -14.56 -0.98 18.11
N GLY A 291 -15.21 -0.10 17.35
CA GLY A 291 -14.54 0.86 16.49
C GLY A 291 -13.69 1.88 17.29
N THR A 292 -12.38 1.93 17.02
CA THR A 292 -11.48 2.95 17.57
C THR A 292 -11.75 4.31 16.92
N ARG A 293 -11.12 5.40 17.40
CA ARG A 293 -11.20 6.72 16.74
C ARG A 293 -10.72 6.70 15.27
N LEU A 294 -9.99 5.66 14.88
CA LEU A 294 -9.46 5.51 13.51
C LEU A 294 -10.47 4.86 12.56
N SER A 295 -11.52 4.19 13.06
CA SER A 295 -12.49 3.48 12.24
C SER A 295 -13.75 4.30 11.95
N GLY A 296 -13.70 5.63 12.10
CA GLY A 296 -14.88 6.46 12.06
C GLY A 296 -14.64 7.95 12.23
N TRP A 297 -15.73 8.72 12.17
CA TRP A 297 -15.72 10.17 12.35
C TRP A 297 -16.85 10.61 13.27
N THR A 298 -16.67 11.74 13.97
CA THR A 298 -17.68 12.34 14.85
C THR A 298 -17.81 13.81 14.51
N TRP A 299 -19.04 14.23 14.19
CA TRP A 299 -19.43 15.62 14.07
C TRP A 299 -20.13 16.07 15.36
N THR A 300 -19.90 17.31 15.76
CA THR A 300 -20.43 17.93 16.97
C THR A 300 -21.02 19.29 16.66
N GLY A 301 -22.13 19.67 17.28
CA GLY A 301 -22.84 20.90 16.96
C GLY A 301 -23.64 20.80 15.66
N ILE A 302 -24.11 19.58 15.33
CA ILE A 302 -24.98 19.35 14.18
C ILE A 302 -26.36 19.95 14.47
N ASP A 303 -26.81 20.80 13.56
CA ASP A 303 -28.16 21.34 13.62
C ASP A 303 -29.13 20.38 12.91
N PHE A 304 -29.74 19.45 13.66
CA PHE A 304 -30.73 18.54 13.09
C PHE A 304 -32.01 19.25 12.61
N SER A 305 -32.31 20.46 13.11
CA SER A 305 -33.46 21.24 12.61
C SER A 305 -33.22 21.76 11.18
N SER A 306 -31.97 21.77 10.73
CA SER A 306 -31.60 22.11 9.35
C SER A 306 -31.76 20.95 8.35
N LEU A 307 -32.37 19.83 8.76
CA LEU A 307 -32.56 18.67 7.91
C LEU A 307 -33.31 19.06 6.64
N LYS A 308 -32.74 18.68 5.49
CA LYS A 308 -33.32 18.90 4.17
C LYS A 308 -33.41 17.59 3.42
N LEU A 309 -34.56 17.38 2.79
CA LEU A 309 -34.80 16.29 1.85
C LEU A 309 -34.71 16.85 0.45
N LYS A 310 -33.77 16.34 -0.34
CA LYS A 310 -33.60 16.73 -1.74
C LYS A 310 -33.74 15.52 -2.63
N GLN A 311 -34.63 15.61 -3.60
CA GLN A 311 -34.70 14.60 -4.64
C GLN A 311 -33.52 14.79 -5.61
N TYR A 312 -32.74 13.73 -5.85
CA TYR A 312 -31.55 13.75 -6.70
C TYR A 312 -31.46 12.52 -7.59
N THR A 313 -30.82 12.68 -8.75
CA THR A 313 -30.29 11.57 -9.54
C THR A 313 -28.77 11.53 -9.36
N LYS A 314 -28.26 10.57 -8.57
CA LYS A 314 -26.81 10.39 -8.41
C LYS A 314 -26.25 9.56 -9.54
N THR A 315 -25.12 10.01 -10.08
CA THR A 315 -24.39 9.34 -11.15
C THR A 315 -23.17 8.64 -10.54
N VAL A 316 -23.13 7.31 -10.59
CA VAL A 316 -22.02 6.50 -10.05
C VAL A 316 -21.21 5.98 -11.22
N LYS A 317 -19.91 6.29 -11.23
CA LYS A 317 -18.95 5.76 -12.21
C LYS A 317 -18.36 4.47 -11.65
N HIS A 318 -18.48 3.40 -12.40
CA HIS A 318 -17.89 2.11 -12.12
C HIS A 318 -16.69 1.89 -13.04
N SER A 319 -15.72 1.13 -12.54
CA SER A 319 -14.60 0.63 -13.33
C SER A 319 -14.35 -0.82 -12.93
N SER A 320 -14.33 -1.75 -13.89
CA SER A 320 -13.84 -3.09 -13.63
C SER A 320 -12.31 -3.09 -13.64
N GLY A 321 -11.69 -3.69 -12.61
CA GLY A 321 -10.25 -3.91 -12.58
C GLY A 321 -9.87 -4.87 -13.70
N GLY A 322 -9.16 -4.36 -14.72
CA GLY A 322 -8.52 -5.18 -15.73
C GLY A 322 -7.38 -5.96 -15.09
N GLY A 323 -7.45 -7.29 -15.17
CA GLY A 323 -6.26 -8.12 -15.03
C GLY A 323 -5.27 -7.85 -16.16
N GLU A 324 -4.13 -8.54 -16.13
CA GLU A 324 -2.96 -8.27 -17.00
C GLU A 324 -3.25 -8.20 -18.52
N ASP A 325 -4.39 -8.72 -19.01
CA ASP A 325 -4.77 -8.69 -20.44
C ASP A 325 -6.21 -8.18 -20.74
N GLY A 326 -6.92 -7.56 -19.79
CA GLY A 326 -8.32 -7.14 -19.99
C GLY A 326 -8.52 -5.61 -20.09
N PRO A 327 -9.29 -5.08 -21.07
CA PRO A 327 -9.60 -3.65 -21.10
C PRO A 327 -10.45 -3.27 -19.88
N VAL A 328 -10.03 -2.22 -19.17
CA VAL A 328 -10.80 -1.60 -18.09
C VAL A 328 -12.11 -1.10 -18.68
N GLN A 329 -13.24 -1.70 -18.27
CA GLN A 329 -14.55 -1.22 -18.69
C GLN A 329 -15.02 -0.19 -17.68
N THR A 330 -15.33 1.02 -18.16
CA THR A 330 -15.98 2.04 -17.37
C THR A 330 -17.44 2.15 -17.79
N TRP A 331 -18.36 2.01 -16.85
CA TRP A 331 -19.78 2.29 -17.08
C TRP A 331 -20.29 3.23 -16.00
N THR A 332 -21.39 3.91 -16.32
CA THR A 332 -21.99 4.89 -15.43
C THR A 332 -23.42 4.47 -15.16
N THR A 333 -23.79 4.35 -13.88
CA THR A 333 -25.18 4.10 -13.47
C THR A 333 -25.78 5.37 -12.90
N ARG A 334 -27.08 5.56 -13.09
CA ARG A 334 -27.85 6.67 -12.55
C ARG A 334 -28.85 6.12 -11.54
N HIS A 335 -28.91 6.73 -10.37
CA HIS A 335 -29.71 6.28 -9.25
C HIS A 335 -30.62 7.43 -8.80
N LYS A 336 -31.94 7.24 -8.93
CA LYS A 336 -32.95 8.20 -8.44
C LYS A 336 -33.20 7.95 -6.96
N GLY A 337 -33.08 8.99 -6.13
CA GLY A 337 -33.21 8.85 -4.69
C GLY A 337 -33.49 10.16 -3.96
N ILE A 338 -33.71 10.03 -2.65
CA ILE A 338 -33.82 11.16 -1.72
C ILE A 338 -32.50 11.27 -0.96
N GLU A 339 -31.85 12.41 -1.07
CA GLU A 339 -30.70 12.77 -0.27
C GLU A 339 -31.13 13.49 1.00
N VAL A 340 -30.68 12.97 2.15
CA VAL A 340 -30.92 13.56 3.47
C VAL A 340 -29.68 14.34 3.87
N ILE A 341 -29.83 15.66 4.03
CA ILE A 341 -28.72 16.59 4.30
C ILE A 341 -28.97 17.28 5.63
N VAL A 342 -27.93 17.44 6.44
CA VAL A 342 -27.92 18.29 7.64
C VAL A 342 -26.77 19.30 7.57
N LEU A 343 -26.83 20.39 8.34
CA LEU A 343 -25.75 21.37 8.42
C LEU A 343 -24.83 21.14 9.62
N ASP A 344 -23.53 21.18 9.35
CA ASP A 344 -22.46 21.39 10.33
C ASP A 344 -22.01 22.86 10.23
N GLY A 345 -22.63 23.71 11.05
CA GLY A 345 -22.53 25.17 10.94
C GLY A 345 -23.07 25.70 9.61
N ARG A 346 -22.19 25.95 8.63
CA ARG A 346 -22.57 26.39 7.26
C ARG A 346 -22.32 25.31 6.19
N LYS A 347 -21.75 24.17 6.56
CA LYS A 347 -21.36 23.12 5.61
C LYS A 347 -22.44 22.05 5.55
N PRO A 348 -22.94 21.70 4.36
CA PRO A 348 -23.84 20.57 4.22
C PRO A 348 -23.09 19.25 4.42
N VAL A 349 -23.73 18.33 5.12
CA VAL A 349 -23.28 16.95 5.30
C VAL A 349 -24.33 16.01 4.71
N GLU A 350 -23.95 15.25 3.69
CA GLU A 350 -24.79 14.26 3.03
C GLU A 350 -24.89 13.00 3.90
N VAL A 351 -25.99 12.85 4.64
CA VAL A 351 -26.12 11.81 5.67
C VAL A 351 -26.55 10.49 5.06
N LEU A 352 -27.66 10.49 4.32
CA LEU A 352 -28.27 9.30 3.72
C LEU A 352 -28.56 9.56 2.24
N PHE A 353 -28.45 8.50 1.43
CA PHE A 353 -29.07 8.45 0.12
C PHE A 353 -30.03 7.26 0.10
N LEU A 354 -31.33 7.57 -0.01
CA LEU A 354 -32.41 6.61 -0.05
C LEU A 354 -32.79 6.40 -1.51
N GLU A 355 -32.25 5.36 -2.13
CA GLU A 355 -32.48 5.06 -3.54
C GLU A 355 -33.88 4.47 -3.71
N HIS A 356 -34.76 5.20 -4.41
CA HIS A 356 -36.16 4.83 -4.57
C HIS A 356 -36.52 4.35 -5.99
N GLY A 357 -35.62 4.57 -6.97
CA GLY A 357 -35.93 4.32 -8.38
C GLY A 357 -37.16 5.10 -8.82
N ASP A 358 -38.29 4.39 -9.01
CA ASP A 358 -39.57 4.99 -9.43
C ASP A 358 -40.62 5.07 -8.29
N GLN A 359 -40.32 4.54 -7.09
CA GLN A 359 -41.28 4.46 -5.98
C GLN A 359 -40.96 5.49 -4.89
N LEU A 360 -41.20 6.77 -5.17
CA LEU A 360 -40.85 7.87 -4.26
C LEU A 360 -41.34 7.66 -2.82
N SER A 361 -42.56 7.16 -2.66
CA SER A 361 -43.20 6.99 -1.34
C SER A 361 -42.68 5.79 -0.54
N MET A 362 -41.80 4.95 -1.08
CA MET A 362 -41.34 3.74 -0.39
C MET A 362 -40.55 4.04 0.90
N TYR A 363 -40.02 5.27 1.04
CA TYR A 363 -39.28 5.70 2.22
C TYR A 363 -40.04 6.66 3.13
N ASP A 364 -41.31 6.98 2.86
CA ASP A 364 -42.07 7.98 3.64
C ASP A 364 -42.08 7.61 5.14
N SER A 365 -42.44 6.37 5.46
CA SER A 365 -42.43 5.87 6.85
C SER A 365 -41.03 5.85 7.49
N THR A 366 -39.98 5.62 6.69
CA THR A 366 -38.59 5.65 7.17
C THR A 366 -38.17 7.08 7.52
N ILE A 367 -38.52 8.04 6.66
CA ILE A 367 -38.23 9.47 6.86
C ILE A 367 -38.98 10.01 8.07
N GLU A 368 -40.27 9.67 8.22
CA GLU A 368 -41.08 10.02 9.38
C GLU A 368 -40.43 9.53 10.67
N ARG A 369 -40.06 8.24 10.75
CA ARG A 369 -39.42 7.66 11.94
C ARG A 369 -38.09 8.31 12.28
N ILE A 370 -37.29 8.68 11.27
CA ILE A 370 -36.02 9.41 11.48
C ILE A 370 -36.31 10.80 12.07
N CYS A 371 -37.24 11.56 11.48
CA CYS A 371 -37.57 12.91 11.93
C CYS A 371 -38.17 12.90 13.34
N GLU A 372 -39.10 11.98 13.62
CA GLU A 372 -39.69 11.77 14.95
C GLU A 372 -38.61 11.45 15.99
N SER A 373 -37.67 10.55 15.67
CA SER A 373 -36.58 10.16 16.57
C SER A 373 -35.60 11.31 16.86
N LEU A 374 -35.46 12.25 15.92
CA LEU A 374 -34.64 13.45 16.07
C LEU A 374 -35.41 14.62 16.69
N GLY A 375 -36.73 14.49 16.88
CA GLY A 375 -37.59 15.56 17.39
C GLY A 375 -37.74 16.74 16.44
N VAL A 376 -37.70 16.50 15.13
CA VAL A 376 -37.83 17.52 14.08
C VAL A 376 -39.07 17.26 13.23
N GLU A 377 -39.68 18.32 12.70
CA GLU A 377 -40.76 18.19 11.73
C GLU A 377 -40.22 17.66 10.40
N VAL A 378 -41.03 16.85 9.70
CA VAL A 378 -40.65 16.36 8.37
C VAL A 378 -40.59 17.56 7.42
N PRO A 379 -39.42 17.90 6.87
CA PRO A 379 -39.29 19.06 6.02
C PRO A 379 -39.92 18.80 4.65
N GLU A 380 -40.36 19.88 4.00
CA GLU A 380 -40.87 19.79 2.64
C GLU A 380 -39.77 19.28 1.68
N MET A 381 -40.12 18.31 0.84
CA MET A 381 -39.19 17.73 -0.11
C MET A 381 -38.92 18.72 -1.25
N VAL A 382 -37.69 19.23 -1.32
CA VAL A 382 -37.30 20.14 -2.40
C VAL A 382 -36.98 19.32 -3.64
N ARG A 383 -37.77 19.50 -4.70
CA ARG A 383 -37.54 18.88 -6.00
C ARG A 383 -36.46 19.67 -6.74
N LEU A 384 -35.24 19.12 -6.76
CA LEU A 384 -34.15 19.56 -7.62
C LEU A 384 -33.87 18.43 -8.61
N ILE A 385 -34.88 18.08 -9.41
CA ILE A 385 -34.59 17.43 -10.69
C ILE A 385 -33.93 18.54 -11.49
N GLU A 386 -32.60 18.48 -11.66
CA GLU A 386 -31.88 19.45 -12.48
C GLU A 386 -32.65 19.71 -13.78
N GLU A 387 -33.03 20.98 -14.01
CA GLU A 387 -33.28 21.47 -15.36
C GLU A 387 -32.01 21.25 -16.17
N ARG A 388 -32.08 20.17 -16.94
CA ARG A 388 -31.23 19.77 -18.05
C ARG A 388 -30.46 20.94 -18.70
N PRO A 389 -29.12 20.93 -18.76
CA PRO A 389 -28.46 21.41 -19.97
C PRO A 389 -28.83 20.45 -21.10
N ALA A 390 -29.33 21.00 -22.21
CA ALA A 390 -29.87 20.26 -23.37
C ALA A 390 -29.03 19.00 -23.70
N PRO A 391 -29.65 17.88 -24.09
CA PRO A 391 -28.90 16.68 -24.45
C PRO A 391 -27.89 17.02 -25.55
N ASP A 392 -26.63 16.62 -25.37
CA ASP A 392 -25.52 16.82 -26.32
C ASP A 392 -25.77 16.13 -27.69
N ILE A 393 -26.91 15.44 -27.83
CA ILE A 393 -27.37 14.81 -29.05
C ILE A 393 -28.72 15.44 -29.41
N SER A 394 -28.76 16.22 -30.49
CA SER A 394 -30.02 16.63 -31.12
C SER A 394 -30.86 15.38 -31.37
N LEU A 395 -32.12 15.37 -30.91
CA LEU A 395 -33.08 14.26 -31.08
C LEU A 395 -33.23 13.84 -32.55
N GLU A 396 -32.88 14.72 -33.51
CA GLU A 396 -32.87 14.44 -34.94
C GLU A 396 -31.71 13.54 -35.40
N LYS A 397 -30.71 13.28 -34.54
CA LYS A 397 -29.50 12.52 -34.88
C LYS A 397 -29.42 11.15 -34.21
N VAL A 398 -30.38 10.78 -33.36
CA VAL A 398 -30.38 9.48 -32.66
C VAL A 398 -30.58 8.35 -33.67
N ARG A 399 -29.74 7.31 -33.60
CA ARG A 399 -29.77 6.13 -34.48
C ARG A 399 -29.56 4.87 -33.65
N LEU A 400 -30.05 3.72 -34.14
CA LEU A 400 -29.86 2.43 -33.46
C LEU A 400 -28.39 2.09 -33.18
N THR A 401 -27.47 2.54 -34.03
CA THR A 401 -26.01 2.35 -33.87
C THR A 401 -25.42 3.04 -32.64
N HIS A 402 -26.16 3.92 -31.97
CA HIS A 402 -25.73 4.56 -30.73
C HIS A 402 -26.01 3.71 -29.49
N PHE A 403 -26.74 2.61 -29.63
CA PHE A 403 -27.09 1.72 -28.53
C PHE A 403 -26.19 0.47 -28.56
N PRO A 404 -25.83 -0.09 -27.40
CA PRO A 404 -24.91 -1.23 -27.29
C PRO A 404 -25.59 -2.56 -27.62
N VAL A 405 -26.38 -2.60 -28.70
CA VAL A 405 -27.12 -3.78 -29.18
C VAL A 405 -26.55 -4.17 -30.54
N ARG A 406 -26.12 -5.43 -30.67
CA ARG A 406 -25.52 -5.95 -31.92
C ARG A 406 -26.57 -6.45 -32.90
N GLU A 407 -27.60 -7.12 -32.38
CA GLU A 407 -28.71 -7.70 -33.14
C GLU A 407 -30.00 -7.26 -32.46
N TRP A 408 -30.93 -6.74 -33.25
CA TRP A 408 -32.21 -6.23 -32.79
C TRP A 408 -33.28 -7.27 -33.11
N ASP A 409 -33.40 -8.30 -32.28
CA ASP A 409 -34.26 -9.45 -32.55
C ASP A 409 -35.05 -9.92 -31.31
N SER A 410 -35.00 -9.16 -30.21
CA SER A 410 -35.71 -9.52 -28.99
C SER A 410 -36.32 -8.34 -28.23
N ASN A 411 -37.34 -8.66 -27.44
CA ASN A 411 -37.91 -7.72 -26.46
C ASN A 411 -36.90 -7.30 -25.37
N ASN A 412 -35.81 -8.04 -25.17
CA ASN A 412 -34.74 -7.61 -24.26
C ASN A 412 -33.98 -6.41 -24.85
N ASP A 413 -33.81 -6.37 -26.17
CA ASP A 413 -33.17 -5.25 -26.87
C ASP A 413 -34.09 -4.03 -26.88
N ALA A 414 -35.41 -4.23 -27.05
CA ALA A 414 -36.40 -3.17 -26.94
C ALA A 414 -36.36 -2.44 -25.57
N ARG A 415 -35.99 -3.14 -24.49
CA ARG A 415 -35.80 -2.52 -23.16
C ARG A 415 -34.68 -1.49 -23.15
N VAL A 416 -33.68 -1.63 -24.00
CA VAL A 416 -32.59 -0.64 -24.11
C VAL A 416 -33.13 0.69 -24.63
N LEU A 417 -34.02 0.65 -25.64
CA LEU A 417 -34.66 1.85 -26.20
C LEU A 417 -35.65 2.48 -25.21
N VAL A 418 -36.46 1.67 -24.54
CA VAL A 418 -37.42 2.16 -23.54
C VAL A 418 -36.72 2.72 -22.30
N SER A 419 -35.63 2.07 -21.85
CA SER A 419 -34.78 2.57 -20.77
C SER A 419 -34.13 3.90 -21.14
N TRP A 420 -33.64 4.03 -22.38
CA TRP A 420 -33.15 5.31 -22.90
C TRP A 420 -34.25 6.39 -22.94
N PHE A 421 -35.43 6.08 -23.47
CA PHE A 421 -36.56 7.02 -23.46
C PHE A 421 -36.92 7.46 -22.05
N ASN A 422 -37.00 6.54 -21.09
CA ASN A 422 -37.31 6.86 -19.69
C ASN A 422 -36.19 7.66 -19.00
N ASN A 423 -34.96 7.53 -19.46
CA ASN A 423 -33.85 8.37 -19.01
C ASN A 423 -33.89 9.77 -19.61
N GLU A 424 -34.49 9.95 -20.79
CA GLU A 424 -34.58 11.23 -21.50
C GLU A 424 -35.92 11.93 -21.34
N SER A 425 -36.98 11.24 -20.92
CA SER A 425 -38.31 11.82 -20.74
C SER A 425 -38.38 12.63 -19.44
N SER A 426 -39.13 13.73 -19.48
CA SER A 426 -39.45 14.54 -18.29
C SER A 426 -40.65 13.97 -17.51
N ARG A 427 -41.26 12.88 -17.99
CA ARG A 427 -42.45 12.28 -17.36
C ARG A 427 -42.14 11.78 -15.95
N THR A 428 -43.14 11.93 -15.08
CA THR A 428 -43.09 11.44 -13.69
C THR A 428 -43.12 9.92 -13.58
N ASN A 429 -43.66 9.23 -14.58
CA ASN A 429 -43.77 7.79 -14.63
C ASN A 429 -42.98 7.25 -15.83
N ASN A 430 -42.17 6.21 -15.60
CA ASN A 430 -41.49 5.51 -16.67
C ASN A 430 -42.49 4.82 -17.60
N TYR A 431 -42.22 4.92 -18.90
CA TYR A 431 -42.93 4.22 -19.95
C TYR A 431 -42.60 2.73 -19.90
N SER A 432 -43.62 1.88 -19.76
CA SER A 432 -43.39 0.45 -19.71
C SER A 432 -43.04 -0.09 -21.10
N LEU A 433 -42.30 -1.21 -21.14
CA LEU A 433 -42.00 -1.87 -22.41
C LEU A 433 -43.28 -2.27 -23.16
N GLN A 434 -44.28 -2.75 -22.42
CA GLN A 434 -45.55 -3.18 -22.99
C GLN A 434 -46.30 -2.00 -23.62
N ASP A 435 -46.39 -0.87 -22.90
CA ASP A 435 -47.03 0.33 -23.42
C ASP A 435 -46.27 0.87 -24.64
N ALA A 436 -44.94 0.90 -24.59
CA ALA A 436 -44.12 1.38 -25.69
C ALA A 436 -44.29 0.54 -26.96
N LEU A 437 -44.34 -0.78 -26.83
CA LEU A 437 -44.58 -1.69 -27.94
C LEU A 437 -46.01 -1.51 -28.47
N GLU A 438 -47.02 -1.49 -27.60
CA GLU A 438 -48.43 -1.32 -27.99
C GLU A 438 -48.67 0.01 -28.72
N THR A 439 -48.16 1.12 -28.21
CA THR A 439 -48.34 2.44 -28.85
C THR A 439 -47.52 2.64 -30.11
N SER A 440 -46.41 1.92 -30.24
CA SER A 440 -45.64 1.84 -31.49
C SER A 440 -46.27 0.88 -32.52
N GLY A 441 -47.35 0.16 -32.17
CA GLY A 441 -48.00 -0.80 -33.07
C GLY A 441 -47.21 -2.11 -33.28
N ILE A 442 -46.25 -2.41 -32.40
CA ILE A 442 -45.38 -3.58 -32.45
C ILE A 442 -45.81 -4.56 -31.36
N GLN A 443 -46.02 -5.84 -31.69
CA GLN A 443 -46.38 -6.85 -30.67
C GLN A 443 -45.15 -7.39 -29.93
N ARG A 444 -44.04 -7.53 -30.64
CA ARG A 444 -42.73 -7.93 -30.13
C ARG A 444 -41.66 -7.46 -31.12
N LEU A 445 -40.47 -7.17 -30.60
CA LEU A 445 -39.33 -6.78 -31.43
C LEU A 445 -38.68 -8.05 -31.96
N ASP A 446 -38.79 -8.29 -33.27
CA ASP A 446 -38.21 -9.46 -33.95
C ASP A 446 -37.19 -9.05 -35.04
N SER A 447 -37.02 -7.76 -35.28
CA SER A 447 -36.18 -7.25 -36.36
C SER A 447 -35.59 -5.85 -36.08
N THR A 448 -34.55 -5.50 -36.84
CA THR A 448 -33.98 -4.14 -36.83
C THR A 448 -34.97 -3.09 -37.33
N GLU A 449 -35.91 -3.47 -38.19
CA GLU A 449 -36.99 -2.59 -38.67
C GLU A 449 -37.96 -2.26 -37.54
N ASP A 450 -38.35 -3.24 -36.72
CA ASP A 450 -39.17 -3.03 -35.52
C ASP A 450 -38.45 -2.13 -34.51
N ALA A 451 -37.14 -2.34 -34.31
CA ALA A 451 -36.33 -1.50 -33.43
C ALA A 451 -36.27 -0.05 -33.89
N GLN A 452 -36.13 0.18 -35.20
CA GLN A 452 -36.10 1.54 -35.76
C GLN A 452 -37.47 2.20 -35.61
N HIS A 453 -38.56 1.47 -35.86
CA HIS A 453 -39.92 1.97 -35.69
C HIS A 453 -40.22 2.33 -34.22
N LEU A 454 -39.77 1.51 -33.27
CA LEU A 454 -39.86 1.81 -31.85
C LEU A 454 -39.02 3.05 -31.48
N LEU A 455 -37.78 3.16 -31.98
CA LEU A 455 -36.93 4.32 -31.73
C LEU A 455 -37.56 5.61 -32.26
N ASP A 456 -38.07 5.59 -33.50
CA ASP A 456 -38.72 6.75 -34.12
C ASP A 456 -39.95 7.20 -33.31
N HIS A 457 -40.76 6.24 -32.86
CA HIS A 457 -41.91 6.52 -31.99
C HIS A 457 -41.50 7.18 -30.67
N LEU A 458 -40.46 6.67 -30.01
CA LEU A 458 -39.96 7.23 -28.74
C LEU A 458 -39.35 8.62 -28.93
N VAL A 459 -38.64 8.86 -30.03
CA VAL A 459 -38.12 10.19 -30.40
C VAL A 459 -39.26 11.18 -30.62
N ASP A 460 -40.34 10.78 -31.30
CA ASP A 460 -41.52 11.62 -31.51
C ASP A 460 -42.25 11.96 -30.21
N LEU A 461 -42.30 11.03 -29.25
CA LEU A 461 -42.83 11.32 -27.91
C LEU A 461 -41.98 12.36 -27.17
N LEU A 462 -40.65 12.26 -27.23
CA LEU A 462 -39.75 13.25 -26.63
C LEU A 462 -39.85 14.62 -27.31
N LYS A 463 -40.06 14.67 -28.63
CA LYS A 463 -40.28 15.92 -29.38
C LYS A 463 -41.60 16.59 -28.99
N LYS A 464 -42.67 15.82 -28.81
CA LYS A 464 -43.96 16.32 -28.32
C LYS A 464 -43.85 16.89 -26.91
N GLU A 465 -43.14 16.19 -26.02
CA GLU A 465 -42.84 16.69 -24.67
C GLU A 465 -42.10 18.04 -24.70
N ALA A 466 -41.18 18.22 -25.65
CA ALA A 466 -40.47 19.49 -25.80
C ALA A 466 -41.35 20.63 -26.37
N THR A 467 -42.41 20.32 -27.12
CA THR A 467 -43.31 21.32 -27.74
C THR A 467 -44.50 21.67 -26.85
N ASP A 468 -44.98 20.75 -26.01
CA ASP A 468 -46.05 21.01 -25.05
C ASP A 468 -45.61 21.97 -23.92
N VAL A 469 -44.31 22.02 -23.61
CA VAL A 469 -43.74 22.96 -22.63
C VAL A 469 -43.74 24.41 -23.15
N GLU A 470 -43.61 24.64 -24.46
CA GLU A 470 -43.65 25.99 -25.05
C GLU A 470 -45.08 26.59 -25.09
N ALA A 471 -46.12 25.75 -25.05
CA ALA A 471 -47.51 26.21 -25.10
C ALA A 471 -48.04 26.70 -23.74
N ASP A 472 -47.53 26.15 -22.63
CA ASP A 472 -47.97 26.51 -21.28
C ASP A 472 -47.35 27.85 -20.80
N GLU A 473 -46.18 28.24 -21.32
CA GLU A 473 -45.53 29.53 -20.99
C GLU A 473 -46.25 30.76 -21.58
N LEU A 474 -47.10 30.59 -22.60
CA LEU A 474 -47.83 31.69 -23.24
C LEU A 474 -49.18 32.04 -22.58
N SER A 475 -49.60 31.30 -21.55
CA SER A 475 -50.91 31.49 -20.90
C SER A 475 -50.86 32.09 -19.49
N GLY A 476 -49.67 32.37 -18.95
CA GLY A 476 -49.46 32.70 -17.53
C GLY A 476 -48.85 34.08 -17.22
N HIS A 477 -49.03 35.09 -18.08
CA HIS A 477 -48.51 36.44 -17.77
C HIS A 477 -49.57 37.53 -17.94
N ASP A 478 -50.43 37.66 -16.93
CA ASP A 478 -51.12 38.91 -16.61
C ASP A 478 -51.37 38.98 -15.10
N GLY A 479 -50.70 39.93 -14.44
CA GLY A 479 -51.16 40.47 -13.16
C GLY A 479 -50.11 40.74 -12.08
N ILE A 480 -49.80 42.04 -11.92
CA ILE A 480 -49.60 42.76 -10.64
C ILE A 480 -48.23 42.52 -9.96
N GLU A 481 -47.47 43.52 -9.50
CA GLU A 481 -47.37 44.96 -9.69
C GLU A 481 -46.05 45.38 -8.99
N SER A 482 -45.49 46.46 -9.49
CA SER A 482 -44.39 47.25 -8.96
C SER A 482 -44.45 47.58 -7.46
N ASN A 483 -43.27 47.59 -6.82
CA ASN A 483 -42.86 48.77 -6.05
C ASN A 483 -41.33 48.98 -6.07
N GLU A 484 -40.97 50.13 -6.66
CA GLU A 484 -39.81 51.01 -6.48
C GLU A 484 -39.27 51.08 -5.03
N THR A 485 -38.07 51.55 -4.66
CA THR A 485 -36.85 52.12 -5.29
C THR A 485 -35.82 52.30 -4.16
N THR A 486 -34.52 52.30 -4.47
CA THR A 486 -33.42 53.23 -4.04
C THR A 486 -32.06 52.52 -4.21
N ALA A 487 -31.29 52.76 -5.28
CA ALA A 487 -30.31 53.85 -5.51
C ALA A 487 -29.08 53.75 -4.58
N GLU A 488 -27.99 53.15 -5.07
CA GLU A 488 -26.76 53.80 -5.62
C GLU A 488 -25.66 54.01 -4.55
N HIS A 489 -24.48 53.40 -4.73
CA HIS A 489 -23.24 54.12 -5.07
C HIS A 489 -22.06 53.18 -5.38
N ASP A 490 -21.28 53.58 -6.38
CA ASP A 490 -20.13 52.91 -6.99
C ASP A 490 -18.88 52.84 -6.10
N GLY A 491 -17.94 51.96 -6.49
CA GLY A 491 -16.55 52.01 -6.00
C GLY A 491 -15.68 50.85 -6.49
N ASP A 492 -15.26 50.91 -7.74
CA ASP A 492 -14.22 50.07 -8.35
C ASP A 492 -12.84 50.30 -7.68
N GLY A 493 -12.02 49.25 -7.58
CA GLY A 493 -10.66 49.37 -7.05
C GLY A 493 -9.91 48.05 -6.86
N GLN A 494 -9.40 47.47 -7.96
CA GLN A 494 -8.34 46.45 -7.93
C GLN A 494 -6.98 47.06 -7.52
N ALA A 495 -6.29 46.44 -6.55
CA ALA A 495 -4.82 46.37 -6.51
C ALA A 495 -4.33 45.28 -5.53
N GLN A 496 -3.45 44.41 -6.03
CA GLN A 496 -2.64 43.45 -5.27
C GLN A 496 -1.55 44.12 -4.42
N ALA A 497 -1.30 43.58 -3.22
CA ALA A 497 0.02 43.41 -2.58
C ALA A 497 -0.21 42.58 -1.31
N SER A 498 0.13 41.28 -1.28
CA SER A 498 1.42 40.73 -0.84
C SER A 498 1.90 41.19 0.55
N ASN A 499 2.30 40.17 1.32
CA ASN A 499 3.30 40.14 2.41
C ASN A 499 2.83 40.02 3.87
N PRO A 500 3.67 39.35 4.70
CA PRO A 500 3.26 38.21 5.51
C PRO A 500 3.31 38.53 7.00
N PHE A 501 2.53 37.79 7.77
CA PHE A 501 2.51 37.88 9.22
C PHE A 501 3.06 36.57 9.78
N TRP A 502 4.25 36.65 10.38
CA TRP A 502 4.78 35.91 11.54
C TRP A 502 6.31 35.88 11.44
N ASN A 503 6.94 36.80 12.17
CA ASN A 503 8.26 36.59 12.73
C ASN A 503 8.31 37.20 14.13
N ASP A 504 9.18 36.61 14.94
CA ASP A 504 9.73 37.06 16.22
C ASP A 504 8.99 36.61 17.49
N SER A 505 9.41 35.47 18.03
CA SER A 505 10.32 35.41 19.21
C SER A 505 10.77 33.98 19.50
#